data_AF-A0A351WJ92-F1
#
_entry.id   AF-A0A351WJ92-F1
#
_cell.length_a   1.000
_cell.length_b   1.000
_cell.length_c   1.000
_cell.angle_alpha   90.00
_cell.angle_beta   90.00
_cell.angle_gamma   90.00
#
_symmetry.space_group_name_H-M   'P 1'
#
loop_
_entity.id
_entity.type
_entity.pdbx_description
1 polymer ?
#
loop_
_entity_poly.entity_id
_entity_poly.type
_entity_poly.pdbx_seq_one_letter_code
_entity_poly.pdbx_strand_id
1 'polypeptide(L)'
;MFALKALRKGIILQWATLIFFLFCAIMLYGFNCVWLAEHMGIIANSFLDGVIWFTVLIGQPFTLQYARADLPKEQWFDKSLIRGCRFIAIFWGTLLLVPTAFNAFRLFYPLALPDPFYFYISLFCIVIGISFTTIYKHRKRKQREAMRYPAHS
;
A
#
# COMPACT_ATOMS: atom_id res chain seq x y z
N MET A 1 -0.08 21.28 5.20
CA MET A 1 1.03 21.17 6.18
C MET A 1 1.47 19.72 6.49
N PHE A 2 0.61 18.70 6.39
CA PHE A 2 0.96 17.29 6.68
C PHE A 2 1.94 16.64 5.68
N ALA A 3 1.85 16.97 4.39
CA ALA A 3 2.71 16.39 3.35
C ALA A 3 4.20 16.74 3.53
N LEU A 4 4.53 17.98 3.91
CA LEU A 4 5.91 18.45 4.11
C LEU A 4 6.62 17.78 5.30
N LYS A 5 5.91 17.58 6.42
CA LYS A 5 6.48 16.87 7.60
C LYS A 5 6.77 15.41 7.29
N ALA A 6 6.01 14.81 6.40
CA ALA A 6 6.09 13.40 6.09
C ALA A 6 7.08 13.12 4.93
N LEU A 7 7.27 14.09 4.01
CA LEU A 7 8.41 14.16 3.10
C LEU A 7 9.75 14.21 3.85
N ARG A 8 9.83 15.06 4.89
CA ARG A 8 11.01 15.21 5.74
C ARG A 8 11.33 13.94 6.57
N LYS A 9 10.36 13.03 6.73
CA LYS A 9 10.56 11.73 7.40
C LYS A 9 11.03 10.61 6.46
N GLY A 10 11.18 10.86 5.16
CA GLY A 10 11.71 9.88 4.21
C GLY A 10 10.74 8.74 3.89
N ILE A 11 9.43 8.97 3.98
CA ILE A 11 8.43 7.93 3.71
C ILE A 11 8.39 7.67 2.19
N ILE A 12 8.87 6.49 1.77
CA ILE A 12 8.97 6.11 0.35
C ILE A 12 7.62 6.25 -0.36
N LEU A 13 6.53 5.88 0.31
CA LEU A 13 5.19 5.92 -0.27
C LEU A 13 4.76 7.35 -0.64
N GLN A 14 5.10 8.35 0.17
CA GLN A 14 4.76 9.74 -0.13
C GLN A 14 5.56 10.32 -1.28
N TRP A 15 6.86 10.01 -1.33
CA TRP A 15 7.69 10.36 -2.48
C TRP A 15 7.15 9.71 -3.75
N ALA A 16 6.78 8.43 -3.68
CA ALA A 16 6.19 7.73 -4.80
C ALA A 16 4.86 8.37 -5.24
N THR A 17 3.96 8.70 -4.32
CA THR A 17 2.69 9.38 -4.67
C THR A 17 2.92 10.76 -5.26
N LEU A 18 3.89 11.54 -4.76
CA LEU A 18 4.23 12.84 -5.33
C LEU A 18 4.75 12.70 -6.76
N ILE A 19 5.69 11.79 -6.98
CA ILE A 19 6.24 11.53 -8.31
C ILE A 19 5.12 11.08 -9.26
N PHE A 20 4.22 10.22 -8.80
CA PHE A 20 3.06 9.78 -9.58
C PHE A 20 2.13 10.94 -9.95
N PHE A 21 1.78 11.79 -8.99
CA PHE A 21 0.93 12.95 -9.25
C PHE A 21 1.60 13.95 -10.18
N LEU A 22 2.89 14.21 -10.00
CA LEU A 22 3.65 15.10 -10.87
C LEU A 22 3.70 14.56 -12.30
N PHE A 23 3.96 13.25 -12.45
CA PHE A 23 3.94 12.57 -13.74
C PHE A 23 2.56 12.65 -14.40
N CYS A 24 1.49 12.35 -13.67
CA CYS A 24 0.12 12.49 -14.18
C CYS A 24 -0.21 13.93 -14.59
N ALA A 25 0.20 14.92 -13.80
CA ALA A 25 -0.03 16.32 -14.11
C ALA A 25 0.70 16.75 -15.39
N ILE A 26 1.96 16.35 -15.57
CA ILE A 26 2.73 16.61 -16.79
C ILE A 26 2.09 15.93 -18.00
N MET A 27 1.63 14.69 -17.85
CA MET A 27 1.07 13.92 -18.96
C MET A 27 -0.33 14.39 -19.36
N LEU A 28 -1.17 14.80 -18.40
CA LEU A 28 -2.48 15.38 -18.68
C LEU A 28 -2.36 16.79 -19.27
N TYR A 29 -1.59 17.67 -18.63
CA TYR A 29 -1.49 19.06 -19.05
C TYR A 29 -0.60 19.25 -20.30
N GLY A 30 0.43 18.42 -20.45
CA GLY A 30 1.35 18.47 -21.58
C GLY A 30 0.83 17.74 -22.82
N PHE A 31 0.22 16.56 -22.67
CA PHE A 31 -0.18 15.69 -23.79
C PHE A 31 -1.70 15.59 -24.02
N ASN A 32 -2.54 16.18 -23.17
CA ASN A 32 -4.01 16.08 -23.26
C ASN A 32 -4.50 14.62 -23.40
N CYS A 33 -3.82 13.66 -22.77
CA CYS A 33 -4.18 12.25 -22.85
C CYS A 33 -5.46 11.98 -22.05
N VAL A 34 -6.63 12.14 -22.68
CA VAL A 34 -7.95 11.78 -22.11
C VAL A 34 -7.97 10.30 -21.71
N TRP A 35 -7.28 9.44 -22.46
CA TRP A 35 -7.10 8.02 -22.15
C TRP A 35 -6.50 7.78 -20.75
N LEU A 36 -5.55 8.63 -20.32
CA LEU A 36 -4.92 8.52 -19.01
C LEU A 36 -5.90 8.87 -17.88
N ALA A 37 -6.79 9.85 -18.12
CA ALA A 37 -7.82 10.25 -17.17
C ALA A 37 -8.90 9.16 -17.03
N GLU A 38 -9.35 8.57 -18.14
CA GLU A 38 -10.31 7.45 -18.13
C GLU A 38 -9.76 6.22 -17.41
N HIS A 39 -8.46 5.94 -17.55
CA HIS A 39 -7.78 4.79 -16.95
C HIS A 39 -7.02 5.12 -15.66
N MET A 40 -7.28 6.28 -15.05
CA MET A 40 -6.46 6.77 -13.93
C MET A 40 -6.48 5.82 -12.71
N GLY A 41 -7.64 5.25 -12.37
CA GLY A 41 -7.75 4.31 -11.25
C GLY A 41 -6.92 3.03 -11.46
N ILE A 42 -6.83 2.59 -12.71
CA ILE A 42 -6.03 1.46 -13.16
C ILE A 42 -4.55 1.75 -12.99
N ILE A 43 -4.10 2.89 -13.51
CA ILE A 43 -2.68 3.29 -13.47
C ILE A 43 -2.24 3.51 -12.02
N ALA A 44 -3.10 4.14 -11.20
CA ALA A 44 -2.83 4.36 -9.80
C ALA A 44 -2.66 3.04 -9.03
N ASN A 45 -3.53 2.05 -9.27
CA ASN A 45 -3.44 0.75 -8.63
C ASN A 45 -2.16 0.00 -9.04
N SER A 46 -1.86 -0.06 -10.34
CA SER A 46 -0.63 -0.70 -10.84
C SER A 46 0.63 -0.01 -10.32
N PHE A 47 0.62 1.32 -10.24
CA PHE A 47 1.73 2.09 -9.67
C PHE A 47 1.91 1.77 -8.17
N LEU A 48 0.81 1.75 -7.41
CA LEU A 48 0.84 1.46 -5.98
C LEU A 48 1.35 0.04 -5.71
N ASP A 49 0.87 -0.94 -6.47
CA ASP A 49 1.35 -2.33 -6.43
C ASP A 49 2.85 -2.41 -6.72
N GLY A 50 3.31 -1.75 -7.79
CA GLY A 50 4.72 -1.66 -8.15
C GLY A 50 5.57 -1.05 -7.03
N VAL A 51 5.11 0.01 -6.39
CA VAL A 51 5.80 0.65 -5.26
C VAL A 51 5.86 -0.29 -4.05
N ILE A 52 4.78 -1.01 -3.74
CA ILE A 52 4.77 -1.97 -2.64
C ILE A 52 5.80 -3.06 -2.89
N TRP A 53 5.77 -3.69 -4.07
CA TRP A 53 6.76 -4.71 -4.43
C TRP A 53 8.18 -4.17 -4.43
N PHE A 54 8.40 -2.97 -4.96
CA PHE A 54 9.70 -2.30 -4.92
C PHE A 54 10.22 -2.13 -3.48
N THR A 55 9.36 -1.68 -2.55
CA THR A 55 9.75 -1.54 -1.13
C THR A 55 10.02 -2.89 -0.45
N VAL A 56 9.30 -3.94 -0.83
CA VAL A 56 9.51 -5.30 -0.33
C VAL A 56 10.83 -5.87 -0.86
N LEU A 57 11.16 -5.65 -2.14
CA LEU A 57 12.38 -6.10 -2.78
C LEU A 57 13.63 -5.41 -2.24
N ILE A 58 13.54 -4.10 -1.94
CA ILE A 58 14.61 -3.34 -1.25
C ILE A 58 14.79 -3.79 0.22
N GLY A 59 13.88 -4.63 0.74
CA GLY A 59 13.94 -5.12 2.12
C GLY A 59 13.52 -4.08 3.18
N GLN A 60 12.99 -2.94 2.74
CA GLN A 60 12.51 -1.84 3.58
C GLN A 60 11.01 -1.64 3.34
N PRO A 61 10.15 -2.55 3.84
CA PRO A 61 8.72 -2.48 3.58
C PRO A 61 8.15 -1.14 4.07
N PHE A 62 7.30 -0.50 3.26
CA PHE A 62 6.73 0.82 3.59
C PHE A 62 6.09 0.85 4.99
N THR A 63 5.45 -0.27 5.38
CA THR A 63 4.82 -0.48 6.69
C THR A 63 5.80 -0.34 7.86
N LEU A 64 7.09 -0.62 7.68
CA LEU A 64 8.12 -0.46 8.70
C LEU A 64 8.44 1.01 8.94
N GLN A 65 8.46 1.84 7.88
CA GLN A 65 8.69 3.27 8.00
C GLN A 65 7.54 3.96 8.76
N TYR A 66 6.30 3.55 8.46
CA TYR A 66 5.15 3.98 9.24
C TYR A 66 5.23 3.52 10.70
N ALA A 67 5.58 2.25 10.95
CA ALA A 67 5.71 1.74 12.31
C ALA A 67 6.80 2.47 13.12
N ARG A 68 7.95 2.79 12.50
CA ARG A 68 9.02 3.57 13.14
C ARG A 68 8.63 5.02 13.42
N ALA A 69 7.74 5.58 12.61
CA ALA A 69 7.25 6.94 12.82
C ALA A 69 6.36 7.07 14.06
N ASP A 70 5.65 6.00 14.43
CA ASP A 70 4.71 5.96 15.56
C ASP A 70 5.28 5.29 16.83
N LEU A 71 6.33 4.46 16.71
CA LEU A 71 6.91 3.70 17.83
C LEU A 71 8.19 4.35 18.39
N PRO A 72 8.48 4.16 19.70
CA PRO A 72 9.75 4.57 20.31
C PRO A 72 10.95 3.89 19.64
N LYS A 73 12.09 4.58 19.58
CA LYS A 73 13.33 4.10 18.93
C LYS A 73 13.81 2.75 19.46
N GLU A 74 13.56 2.47 20.74
CA GLU A 74 13.90 1.21 21.39
C GLU A 74 13.27 -0.02 20.70
N GLN A 75 12.10 0.15 20.07
CA GLN A 75 11.36 -0.95 19.43
C GLN A 75 11.64 -1.05 17.92
N TRP A 76 12.46 -0.15 17.35
CA TRP A 76 12.71 -0.10 15.90
C TRP A 76 13.47 -1.31 15.34
N PHE A 77 14.26 -1.96 16.20
CA PHE A 77 15.09 -3.12 15.86
C PHE A 77 14.48 -4.45 16.32
N ASP A 78 13.25 -4.44 16.86
CA ASP A 78 12.57 -5.66 17.25
C ASP A 78 12.29 -6.53 16.01
N LYS A 79 12.90 -7.72 15.97
CA LYS A 79 12.74 -8.70 14.88
C LYS A 79 11.28 -9.11 14.68
N SER A 80 10.44 -9.06 15.73
CA SER A 80 9.00 -9.36 15.65
C SER A 80 8.21 -8.27 14.93
N LEU A 81 8.61 -7.00 15.11
CA LEU A 81 8.04 -5.86 14.41
C LEU A 81 8.39 -5.90 12.93
N ILE A 82 9.68 -6.09 12.60
CA ILE A 82 10.16 -6.13 11.21
C ILE A 82 9.49 -7.27 10.44
N ARG A 83 9.41 -8.47 11.01
CA ARG A 83 8.69 -9.61 10.38
C ARG A 83 7.21 -9.31 10.16
N GLY A 84 6.56 -8.69 11.13
CA GLY A 84 5.14 -8.30 11.01
C GLY A 84 4.90 -7.28 9.91
N CYS A 85 5.70 -6.22 9.87
CA CYS A 85 5.64 -5.20 8.81
C CYS A 85 5.89 -5.82 7.42
N ARG A 86 6.91 -6.68 7.30
CA ARG A 86 7.22 -7.39 6.05
C ARG A 86 6.06 -8.30 5.62
N PHE A 87 5.47 -9.04 6.55
CA PHE A 87 4.33 -9.91 6.24
C PHE A 87 3.11 -9.11 5.74
N ILE A 88 2.79 -7.99 6.41
CA ILE A 88 1.71 -7.09 5.96
C ILE A 88 2.02 -6.52 4.57
N ALA A 89 3.26 -6.10 4.33
CA ALA A 89 3.65 -5.55 3.03
C ALA A 89 3.57 -6.59 1.90
N ILE A 90 4.02 -7.82 2.15
CA ILE A 90 3.88 -8.94 1.19
C ILE A 90 2.40 -9.25 0.96
N PHE A 91 1.60 -9.33 2.02
CA PHE A 91 0.15 -9.59 1.90
C PHE A 91 -0.53 -8.52 1.04
N TRP A 92 -0.23 -7.24 1.28
CA TRP A 92 -0.71 -6.15 0.45
C TRP A 92 -0.24 -6.25 -1.00
N GLY A 93 1.04 -6.54 -1.24
CA GLY A 93 1.58 -6.72 -2.59
C GLY A 93 0.94 -7.90 -3.32
N THR A 94 0.70 -9.03 -2.65
CA THR A 94 -0.01 -10.17 -3.26
C THR A 94 -1.47 -9.87 -3.55
N LEU A 95 -2.10 -9.06 -2.70
CA LEU A 95 -3.51 -8.75 -2.79
C LEU A 95 -3.80 -7.69 -3.86
N LEU A 96 -2.84 -6.78 -4.10
CA LEU A 96 -2.88 -5.82 -5.21
C LEU A 96 -2.40 -6.41 -6.54
N LEU A 97 -1.66 -7.51 -6.51
CA LEU A 97 -1.34 -8.30 -7.71
C LEU A 97 -2.59 -8.78 -8.44
N VAL A 98 -3.68 -9.07 -7.72
CA VAL A 98 -4.96 -9.48 -8.32
C VAL A 98 -5.53 -8.39 -9.23
N PRO A 99 -5.85 -7.17 -8.76
CA PRO A 99 -6.31 -6.11 -9.64
C PRO A 99 -5.27 -5.74 -10.71
N THR A 100 -3.97 -5.77 -10.43
CA THR A 100 -2.92 -5.54 -11.44
C THR A 100 -2.97 -6.59 -12.56
N ALA A 101 -3.14 -7.87 -12.23
CA ALA A 101 -3.22 -8.95 -13.21
C ALA A 101 -4.49 -8.86 -14.06
N PHE A 102 -5.65 -8.57 -13.44
CA PHE A 102 -6.89 -8.31 -14.17
C PHE A 102 -6.77 -7.11 -15.12
N ASN A 103 -6.04 -6.09 -14.69
CA ASN A 103 -5.79 -4.91 -15.49
C ASN A 103 -4.86 -5.18 -16.68
N ALA A 104 -3.81 -5.98 -16.49
CA ALA A 104 -3.00 -6.50 -17.59
C ALA A 104 -3.85 -7.35 -18.55
N PHE A 105 -4.78 -8.14 -18.02
CA PHE A 105 -5.71 -8.94 -18.83
C PHE A 105 -6.65 -8.08 -19.69
N ARG A 106 -7.12 -6.93 -19.17
CA ARG A 106 -7.92 -5.96 -19.91
C ARG A 106 -7.20 -5.42 -21.15
N LEU A 107 -5.87 -5.27 -21.08
CA LEU A 107 -5.02 -4.82 -22.19
C LEU A 107 -4.98 -5.84 -23.35
N PHE A 108 -5.09 -7.13 -23.05
CA PHE A 108 -5.14 -8.20 -24.07
C PHE A 108 -6.56 -8.53 -24.53
N TYR A 109 -7.57 -8.35 -23.67
CA TYR A 109 -8.98 -8.65 -23.96
C TYR A 109 -9.88 -7.45 -23.63
N PRO A 110 -9.91 -6.41 -24.49
CA PRO A 110 -10.63 -5.16 -24.21
C PRO A 110 -12.17 -5.31 -24.17
N LEU A 111 -12.73 -6.45 -24.61
CA LEU A 111 -14.18 -6.65 -24.78
C LEU A 111 -14.82 -7.67 -23.82
N ALA A 112 -14.06 -8.26 -22.89
CA ALA A 112 -14.54 -9.43 -22.14
C ALA A 112 -15.40 -9.10 -20.90
N LEU A 113 -15.22 -7.93 -20.27
CA LEU A 113 -15.89 -7.60 -19.00
C LEU A 113 -16.29 -6.12 -18.91
N PRO A 114 -17.44 -5.80 -18.27
CA PRO A 114 -17.85 -4.41 -18.04
C PRO A 114 -16.86 -3.66 -17.14
N ASP A 115 -16.51 -2.41 -17.49
CA ASP A 115 -15.65 -1.51 -16.71
C ASP A 115 -15.92 -1.48 -15.19
N PRO A 116 -17.17 -1.41 -14.69
CA PRO A 116 -17.43 -1.37 -13.25
C PRO A 116 -16.99 -2.65 -12.52
N PHE A 117 -16.94 -3.80 -13.19
CA PHE A 117 -16.54 -5.06 -12.56
C PHE A 117 -15.09 -5.02 -12.04
N TYR A 118 -14.18 -4.44 -12.82
CA TYR A 118 -12.79 -4.24 -12.43
C TYR A 118 -12.65 -3.28 -11.24
N PHE A 119 -13.46 -2.22 -11.22
CA PHE A 119 -13.51 -1.28 -10.11
C PHE A 119 -13.97 -1.98 -8.82
N TYR A 120 -15.05 -2.76 -8.87
CA TYR A 120 -15.57 -3.49 -7.71
C TYR A 120 -14.58 -4.53 -7.18
N ILE A 121 -13.89 -5.28 -8.05
CA ILE A 121 -12.84 -6.21 -7.63
C ILE A 121 -11.71 -5.48 -6.90
N SER A 122 -11.21 -4.38 -7.45
CA SER A 122 -10.16 -3.59 -6.82
C SER A 122 -10.59 -3.05 -5.46
N LEU A 123 -11.82 -2.55 -5.36
CA LEU A 123 -12.38 -2.00 -4.12
C LEU A 123 -12.56 -3.11 -3.08
N PHE A 124 -13.05 -4.28 -3.48
CA PHE A 124 -13.17 -5.44 -2.62
C PHE A 124 -11.81 -5.92 -2.08
N CYS A 125 -10.80 -5.98 -2.94
CA CYS A 125 -9.42 -6.24 -2.54
C CYS A 125 -8.95 -5.24 -1.48
N ILE A 126 -9.07 -3.93 -1.73
CA ILE A 126 -8.66 -2.90 -0.77
C ILE A 126 -9.36 -3.06 0.58
N VAL A 127 -10.67 -3.32 0.56
CA VAL A 127 -11.47 -3.53 1.78
C VAL A 127 -10.99 -4.75 2.57
N ILE A 128 -10.69 -5.86 1.89
CA ILE A 128 -10.09 -7.05 2.52
C ILE A 128 -8.73 -6.71 3.11
N GLY A 129 -7.87 -6.01 2.35
CA GLY A 129 -6.54 -5.60 2.78
C GLY A 129 -6.58 -4.76 4.07
N ILE A 130 -7.45 -3.75 4.10
CA ILE A 130 -7.66 -2.88 5.26
C ILE A 130 -8.20 -3.69 6.45
N SER A 131 -9.23 -4.51 6.23
CA SER A 131 -9.85 -5.32 7.29
C SER A 131 -8.83 -6.27 7.92
N PHE A 132 -8.08 -6.99 7.08
CA PHE A 132 -7.06 -7.92 7.54
C PHE A 132 -5.94 -7.21 8.31
N THR A 133 -5.46 -6.08 7.80
CA THR A 133 -4.41 -5.27 8.46
C THR A 133 -4.89 -4.76 9.82
N THR A 134 -6.13 -4.32 9.89
CA THR A 134 -6.75 -3.80 11.12
C THR A 134 -6.88 -4.89 12.16
N ILE A 135 -7.40 -6.06 11.77
CA ILE A 135 -7.53 -7.24 12.64
C ILE A 135 -6.15 -7.70 13.14
N TYR A 136 -5.15 -7.74 12.25
CA TYR A 136 -3.80 -8.17 12.61
C TYR A 136 -3.12 -7.21 13.58
N LYS A 137 -3.22 -5.89 13.35
CA LYS A 137 -2.75 -4.87 14.29
C LYS A 137 -3.46 -4.98 15.64
N HIS A 138 -4.78 -5.16 15.63
CA HIS A 138 -5.57 -5.26 16.85
C HIS A 138 -5.20 -6.51 17.66
N ARG A 139 -4.99 -7.66 17.00
CA ARG A 139 -4.54 -8.90 17.66
C ARG A 139 -3.15 -8.75 18.29
N LYS A 140 -2.18 -8.20 17.56
CA LYS A 140 -0.82 -7.98 18.10
C LYS A 140 -0.79 -6.96 19.24
N ARG A 141 -1.63 -5.91 19.17
CA ARG A 141 -1.76 -4.93 20.27
C ARG A 141 -2.29 -5.60 21.54
N LYS A 142 -3.36 -6.39 21.42
CA LYS A 142 -3.96 -7.13 22.53
C LYS A 142 -2.98 -8.13 23.17
N GLN A 143 -2.15 -8.79 22.36
CA GLN A 143 -1.08 -9.68 22.86
C GLN A 143 0.03 -8.94 23.60
N ARG A 144 0.42 -7.74 23.15
CA ARG A 144 1.42 -6.91 23.84
C ARG A 144 0.90 -6.39 25.17
N GLU A 145 -0.37 -6.00 25.24
CA GLU A 145 -1.03 -5.56 26.46
C GLU A 145 -1.16 -6.71 27.47
N ALA A 146 -1.51 -7.92 27.02
CA ALA A 146 -1.60 -9.12 27.86
C ALA A 146 -0.26 -9.62 28.42
N MET A 147 0.87 -9.40 27.71
CA MET A 147 2.20 -9.73 28.24
C MET A 147 2.76 -8.65 29.18
N ARG A 148 2.30 -7.39 29.07
CA ARG A 148 2.78 -6.27 29.90
C ARG A 148 2.09 -6.22 31.26
N TYR A 149 0.89 -6.78 31.36
CA TYR A 149 0.19 -7.09 32.61
C TYR A 149 -0.02 -8.60 32.68
N PRO A 150 0.99 -9.39 33.10
CA PRO A 150 0.69 -10.72 33.59
C PRO A 150 -0.28 -10.51 34.75
N ALA A 151 -1.49 -11.04 34.62
CA ALA A 151 -2.46 -11.02 35.70
C ALA A 151 -1.75 -11.50 36.97
N HIS A 152 -1.80 -10.68 38.02
CA HIS A 152 -1.49 -11.13 39.37
C HIS A 152 -2.39 -12.34 39.65
N SER A 153 -1.81 -13.54 39.57
CA SER A 153 -2.42 -14.80 40.00
C SER A 153 -1.34 -15.66 40.60
#